data_AF-A0A8X7U8J5-F1
#
_entry.id   AF-A0A8X7U8J5-F1
#
_cell.length_a   1.000
_cell.length_b   1.000
_cell.length_c   1.000
_cell.angle_alpha   90.00
_cell.angle_beta   90.00
_cell.angle_gamma   90.00
#
_symmetry.space_group_name_H-M   'P 1'
#
loop_
_entity.id
_entity.type
_entity.pdbx_description
1 polymer ?
#
loop_
_entity_poly.entity_id
_entity_poly.type
_entity_poly.pdbx_seq_one_letter_code
_entity_poly.pdbx_strand_id
1 'polypeptide(L)'
;MDMNAGFGGFAAAIESQKLWVMNVVPTIAEKNRLGVVYERGLIGIYHDWCEAFSTYPRTYDLIHANHLFSLYKNKCNADDILLEMDRILRPEGAVIIRDDVDTLIKVKRIISGMRWDSKLVDHEDGPLVNEKVLIAVKQYWVTNSTSAQ
;
A
#
# COMPACT_ATOMS: atom_id res chain seq x y z
N MET A 1 -0.57 0.47 -7.63
CA MET A 1 -0.54 -0.95 -7.21
C MET A 1 -1.57 -1.16 -6.14
N ASP A 2 -2.30 -2.27 -6.19
CA ASP A 2 -3.18 -2.70 -5.12
C ASP A 2 -2.56 -3.90 -4.40
N MET A 3 -2.10 -3.71 -3.17
CA MET A 3 -1.33 -4.71 -2.41
C MET A 3 -2.20 -5.84 -1.85
N ASN A 4 -3.51 -5.61 -1.73
CA ASN A 4 -4.49 -6.62 -1.35
C ASN A 4 -5.75 -6.45 -2.19
N ALA A 5 -5.68 -6.96 -3.42
CA ALA A 5 -6.67 -6.64 -4.45
C ALA A 5 -8.07 -7.22 -4.23
N GLY A 6 -8.21 -8.21 -3.34
CA GLY A 6 -9.48 -8.92 -3.18
C GLY A 6 -9.98 -9.46 -4.52
N PHE A 7 -11.06 -8.89 -5.05
CA PHE A 7 -11.64 -9.23 -6.36
C PHE A 7 -11.30 -8.23 -7.49
N GLY A 8 -10.27 -7.39 -7.30
CA GLY A 8 -9.85 -6.36 -8.26
C GLY A 8 -10.75 -5.11 -8.28
N GLY A 9 -11.47 -4.83 -7.19
CA GLY A 9 -12.44 -3.73 -7.13
C GLY A 9 -11.80 -2.34 -7.27
N PHE A 10 -10.67 -2.11 -6.61
CA PHE A 10 -9.94 -0.85 -6.72
C PHE A 10 -9.41 -0.64 -8.15
N ALA A 11 -8.83 -1.67 -8.76
CA ALA A 11 -8.38 -1.62 -10.14
C ALA A 11 -9.52 -1.28 -11.09
N ALA A 12 -10.66 -1.97 -10.98
CA ALA A 12 -11.83 -1.71 -11.82
C ALA A 12 -12.40 -0.28 -11.66
N ALA A 13 -12.24 0.33 -10.48
CA ALA A 13 -12.74 1.69 -10.23
C ALA A 13 -11.84 2.80 -10.83
N ILE A 14 -10.53 2.55 -10.95
CA ILE A 14 -9.55 3.54 -11.42
C ILE A 14 -8.99 3.26 -12.83
N GLU A 15 -9.34 2.10 -13.39
CA GLU A 15 -8.86 1.68 -14.71
C GLU A 15 -9.26 2.70 -15.78
N SER A 16 -8.26 3.22 -16.48
CA SER A 16 -8.42 4.16 -17.58
C SER A 16 -7.29 3.94 -18.59
N GLN A 17 -7.42 4.47 -19.81
CA GLN A 17 -6.40 4.30 -20.86
C GLN A 17 -4.98 4.76 -20.46
N LYS A 18 -4.85 5.59 -19.42
CA LYS A 18 -3.58 6.14 -18.95
C LYS A 18 -3.06 5.50 -17.67
N LEU A 19 -3.87 4.68 -16.99
CA LEU A 19 -3.56 4.11 -15.69
C LEU A 19 -3.65 2.59 -15.77
N TRP A 20 -2.70 1.92 -15.12
CA TRP A 20 -2.72 0.47 -14.97
C TRP A 20 -2.50 0.12 -13.51
N VAL A 21 -3.12 -0.99 -13.06
CA VAL A 21 -3.02 -1.42 -11.67
C VAL A 21 -2.48 -2.85 -11.63
N MET A 22 -1.33 -3.02 -11.00
CA MET A 22 -0.90 -4.35 -10.56
C MET A 22 -1.76 -4.77 -9.37
N ASN A 23 -2.57 -5.81 -9.54
CA ASN A 23 -3.34 -6.40 -8.45
C ASN A 23 -2.52 -7.49 -7.77
N VAL A 24 -2.31 -7.39 -6.47
CA VAL A 24 -1.60 -8.40 -5.70
C VAL A 24 -2.60 -9.09 -4.79
N VAL A 25 -2.63 -10.42 -4.87
CA VAL A 25 -3.42 -11.25 -3.97
C VAL A 25 -2.45 -11.89 -2.97
N PRO A 26 -2.51 -11.52 -1.68
CA PRO A 26 -1.68 -12.12 -0.63
C PRO A 26 -1.84 -13.65 -0.61
N THR A 27 -0.74 -14.39 -0.57
CA THR A 27 -0.75 -15.86 -0.44
C THR A 27 -1.40 -16.33 0.86
N ILE A 28 -1.34 -15.51 1.90
CA ILE A 28 -1.96 -15.76 3.20
C ILE A 28 -3.47 -15.51 3.24
N ALA A 29 -4.05 -14.94 2.17
CA ALA A 29 -5.49 -14.72 2.10
C ALA A 29 -6.24 -16.07 1.99
N GLU A 30 -7.30 -16.23 2.79
CA GLU A 30 -8.05 -17.50 2.86
C GLU A 30 -8.68 -17.96 1.54
N LYS A 31 -8.96 -17.02 0.63
CA LYS A 31 -9.62 -17.28 -0.65
C LYS A 31 -8.71 -16.91 -1.80
N ASN A 32 -8.50 -17.87 -2.70
CA ASN A 32 -7.88 -17.67 -4.01
C ASN A 32 -8.84 -16.84 -4.87
N ARG A 33 -8.52 -15.55 -5.05
CA ARG A 33 -9.33 -14.61 -5.83
C ARG A 33 -8.67 -14.20 -7.15
N LEU A 34 -7.44 -14.61 -7.40
CA LEU A 34 -6.70 -14.22 -8.61
C LEU A 34 -7.38 -14.69 -9.90
N GLY A 35 -8.04 -15.86 -9.88
CA GLY A 35 -8.84 -16.32 -11.03
C GLY A 35 -9.91 -15.31 -11.44
N VAL A 36 -10.63 -14.74 -10.46
CA VAL A 36 -11.66 -13.72 -10.70
C VAL A 36 -11.05 -12.42 -11.23
N VAL A 37 -9.85 -12.05 -10.76
CA VAL A 37 -9.12 -10.89 -11.29
C VAL A 37 -8.81 -11.08 -12.78
N TYR A 38 -8.35 -12.26 -13.19
CA TYR A 38 -8.08 -12.57 -14.59
C TYR A 38 -9.33 -12.67 -15.46
N GLU A 39 -10.43 -13.23 -14.95
CA GLU A 39 -11.71 -13.28 -15.67
C GLU A 39 -12.26 -11.87 -16.00
N ARG A 40 -11.88 -10.87 -15.21
CA ARG A 40 -12.21 -9.45 -15.44
C ARG A 40 -11.24 -8.74 -16.39
N GLY A 41 -10.25 -9.45 -16.93
CA GLY A 41 -9.23 -8.90 -17.82
C GLY A 41 -8.14 -8.08 -17.10
N LEU A 42 -8.11 -8.11 -15.76
CA LEU A 42 -7.14 -7.36 -14.98
C LEU A 42 -5.85 -8.16 -14.79
N ILE A 43 -4.72 -7.45 -14.72
CA ILE A 43 -3.43 -8.08 -14.40
C ILE A 43 -3.28 -8.25 -12.88
N GLY A 44 -2.69 -9.36 -12.47
CA GLY A 44 -2.37 -9.56 -11.06
C GLY A 44 -1.47 -10.76 -10.82
N ILE A 45 -0.98 -10.87 -9.58
CA ILE A 45 -0.10 -11.96 -9.14
C ILE A 45 -0.40 -12.39 -7.71
N TYR A 46 0.08 -13.57 -7.35
CA TYR A 46 0.25 -13.97 -5.96
C TYR A 46 1.56 -13.43 -5.40
N HIS A 47 1.53 -12.90 -4.17
CA HIS A 47 2.74 -12.50 -3.47
C HIS A 47 2.58 -12.63 -1.96
N ASP A 48 3.70 -12.92 -1.28
CA ASP A 48 3.79 -12.86 0.18
C ASP A 48 4.55 -11.59 0.57
N TRP A 49 3.88 -10.65 1.26
CA TRP A 49 4.49 -9.37 1.64
C TRP A 49 5.51 -9.46 2.76
N CYS A 50 5.69 -10.65 3.36
CA CYS A 50 6.84 -10.92 4.21
C CYS A 50 8.13 -11.15 3.40
N GLU A 51 8.02 -11.34 2.09
CA GLU A 51 9.12 -11.53 1.15
C GLU A 51 9.28 -10.31 0.22
N ALA A 52 10.50 -10.11 -0.27
CA ALA A 52 10.79 -9.03 -1.19
C ALA A 52 10.00 -9.19 -2.51
N PHE A 53 9.28 -8.15 -2.91
CA PHE A 53 8.50 -8.18 -4.14
C PHE A 53 9.43 -8.06 -5.34
N SER A 54 9.35 -8.99 -6.29
CA SER A 54 10.15 -8.93 -7.52
C SER A 54 9.63 -7.83 -8.46
N THR A 55 10.03 -6.58 -8.18
CA THR A 55 9.80 -5.40 -9.00
C THR A 55 11.05 -5.10 -9.82
N TYR A 56 11.23 -5.78 -10.94
CA TYR A 56 12.26 -5.36 -11.90
C TYR A 56 11.65 -5.03 -13.28
N PRO A 57 11.76 -3.78 -13.78
CA PRO A 57 12.17 -2.52 -13.13
C PRO A 57 10.98 -1.56 -12.94
N ARG A 58 9.89 -2.00 -12.28
CA ARG A 58 8.67 -1.18 -12.14
C ARG A 58 8.49 -0.62 -10.73
N THR A 59 8.41 0.70 -10.65
CA THR A 59 7.96 1.47 -9.48
C THR A 59 6.55 2.03 -9.72
N TYR A 60 5.89 2.47 -8.66
CA TYR A 60 4.49 2.90 -8.68
C TYR A 60 4.34 4.32 -8.14
N ASP A 61 3.37 5.06 -8.68
CA ASP A 61 3.01 6.41 -8.21
C ASP A 61 1.97 6.39 -7.09
N LEU A 62 1.16 5.33 -7.05
CA LEU A 62 0.10 5.14 -6.07
C LEU A 62 0.12 3.70 -5.57
N ILE A 63 0.14 3.55 -4.25
CA ILE A 63 -0.02 2.27 -3.58
C ILE A 63 -1.31 2.29 -2.77
N HIS A 64 -2.14 1.28 -2.96
CA HIS A 64 -3.35 1.05 -2.19
C HIS A 64 -3.18 -0.23 -1.36
N ALA A 65 -3.51 -0.16 -0.08
CA ALA A 65 -3.46 -1.29 0.84
C ALA A 65 -4.72 -1.31 1.69
N ASN A 66 -5.58 -2.32 1.46
CA ASN A 66 -6.80 -2.53 2.21
C ASN A 66 -6.67 -3.72 3.17
N HIS A 67 -6.79 -3.48 4.48
CA HIS A 67 -6.59 -4.44 5.57
C HIS A 67 -5.30 -5.28 5.46
N LEU A 68 -4.28 -4.75 4.79
CA LEU A 68 -3.05 -5.47 4.55
C LEU A 68 -2.31 -5.73 5.86
N PHE A 69 -2.14 -4.71 6.69
CA PHE A 69 -1.36 -4.83 7.92
C PHE A 69 -2.07 -5.70 8.96
N SER A 70 -3.39 -5.61 9.05
CA SER A 70 -4.17 -6.53 9.88
C SER A 70 -4.07 -7.98 9.40
N LEU A 71 -4.04 -8.21 8.07
CA LEU A 71 -3.85 -9.55 7.50
C LEU A 71 -2.49 -10.15 7.88
N TYR A 72 -1.43 -9.32 7.92
CA TYR A 72 -0.06 -9.74 8.23
C TYR A 72 0.36 -9.59 9.71
N LYS A 73 -0.53 -9.08 10.58
CA LYS A 73 -0.25 -8.70 11.99
C LYS A 73 0.51 -9.74 12.83
N ASN A 74 0.28 -11.02 12.59
CA ASN A 74 0.91 -12.14 13.31
C ASN A 74 1.82 -13.01 12.42
N LYS A 75 2.19 -12.52 11.23
CA LYS A 75 2.96 -13.26 10.23
C LYS A 75 4.34 -12.66 10.00
N CYS A 76 4.42 -11.34 9.84
CA CYS A 76 5.68 -10.60 9.76
C CYS A 76 5.53 -9.18 10.30
N ASN A 77 6.66 -8.48 10.41
CA ASN A 77 6.67 -7.14 10.97
C ASN A 77 6.13 -6.12 9.97
N ALA A 78 5.41 -5.12 10.46
CA ALA A 78 4.91 -4.02 9.63
C ALA A 78 6.05 -3.21 9.02
N ASP A 79 7.21 -3.16 9.70
CA ASP A 79 8.42 -2.49 9.21
C ASP A 79 8.89 -3.09 7.87
N ASP A 80 8.88 -4.42 7.73
CA ASP A 80 9.34 -5.10 6.51
C ASP A 80 8.45 -4.78 5.31
N ILE A 81 7.13 -4.79 5.53
CA ILE A 81 6.14 -4.42 4.51
C ILE A 81 6.31 -2.95 4.11
N LEU A 82 6.51 -2.05 5.09
CA LEU A 82 6.70 -0.62 4.83
C LEU A 82 8.00 -0.33 4.09
N LEU A 83 9.07 -1.08 4.35
CA LEU A 83 10.33 -0.99 3.60
C LEU A 83 10.12 -1.39 2.13
N GLU A 84 9.38 -2.47 1.88
CA GLU A 84 9.03 -2.87 0.51
C GLU A 84 8.13 -1.84 -0.17
N MET A 85 7.18 -1.23 0.55
CA MET A 85 6.38 -0.12 0.03
C MET A 85 7.26 1.08 -0.32
N ASP A 86 8.23 1.45 0.51
CA ASP A 86 9.14 2.54 0.22
C ASP A 86 10.03 2.25 -1.00
N ARG A 87 10.51 1.02 -1.13
CA ARG A 87 11.34 0.60 -2.27
C ARG A 87 10.60 0.69 -3.61
N ILE A 88 9.31 0.35 -3.65
CA ILE A 88 8.53 0.31 -4.89
C ILE A 88 7.81 1.64 -5.20
N LEU A 89 7.63 2.51 -4.22
CA LEU A 89 6.99 3.81 -4.38
C LEU A 89 7.98 4.84 -4.95
N ARG A 90 7.60 5.49 -6.05
CA ARG A 90 8.37 6.62 -6.58
C ARG A 90 8.38 7.79 -5.59
N PRO A 91 9.42 8.64 -5.61
CA PRO A 91 9.37 9.90 -4.89
C PRO A 91 8.12 10.71 -5.26
N GLU A 92 7.56 11.41 -4.28
CA GLU A 92 6.28 12.13 -4.39
C GLU A 92 5.05 11.22 -4.66
N GLY A 93 5.25 9.91 -4.70
CA GLY A 93 4.19 8.93 -4.78
C GLY A 93 3.31 8.92 -3.52
N ALA A 94 2.03 8.59 -3.73
CA ALA A 94 1.04 8.54 -2.68
C ALA A 94 0.74 7.11 -2.24
N VAL A 95 0.34 6.96 -0.98
CA VAL A 95 -0.11 5.72 -0.38
C VAL A 95 -1.44 5.95 0.30
N ILE A 96 -2.37 5.03 0.07
CA ILE A 96 -3.67 4.98 0.74
C ILE A 96 -3.75 3.65 1.48
N ILE A 97 -3.80 3.72 2.80
CA ILE A 97 -3.87 2.56 3.68
C ILE A 97 -5.19 2.62 4.44
N ARG A 98 -6.00 1.59 4.28
CA ARG A 98 -7.26 1.41 5.01
C ARG A 98 -7.09 0.23 5.95
N ASP A 99 -7.20 0.47 7.25
CA ASP A 99 -7.07 -0.56 8.26
C ASP A 99 -7.66 -0.10 9.61
N ASP A 100 -7.62 -0.98 10.61
CA ASP A 100 -8.00 -0.65 11.98
C ASP A 100 -7.13 0.47 12.57
N VAL A 101 -7.73 1.37 13.35
CA VAL A 101 -7.07 2.53 13.93
C VAL A 101 -5.81 2.17 14.73
N ASP A 102 -5.81 1.07 15.49
CA ASP A 102 -4.64 0.67 16.30
C ASP A 102 -3.45 0.28 15.42
N THR A 103 -3.74 -0.36 14.29
CA THR A 103 -2.75 -0.73 13.28
C THR A 103 -2.22 0.52 12.57
N LEU A 104 -3.12 1.45 12.19
CA LEU A 104 -2.73 2.67 11.49
C LEU A 104 -1.91 3.62 12.36
N ILE A 105 -2.15 3.69 13.67
CA ILE A 105 -1.31 4.47 14.58
C ILE A 105 0.13 3.93 14.60
N LYS A 106 0.31 2.60 14.60
CA LYS A 106 1.63 1.98 14.54
C LYS A 106 2.33 2.26 13.21
N VAL A 107 1.61 2.09 12.10
CA VAL A 107 2.11 2.39 10.75
C VAL A 107 2.51 3.86 10.64
N LYS A 108 1.66 4.78 11.10
CA LYS A 108 1.91 6.23 11.10
C LYS A 108 3.23 6.58 11.82
N ARG A 109 3.49 5.94 12.97
CA ARG A 109 4.73 6.14 13.73
C ARG A 109 5.96 5.73 12.92
N ILE A 110 5.91 4.61 12.20
CA ILE A 110 7.02 4.09 11.40
C ILE A 110 7.27 5.00 10.18
N ILE A 111 6.22 5.30 9.40
CA ILE A 111 6.36 6.11 8.17
C ILE A 111 6.80 7.55 8.47
N SER A 112 6.51 8.07 9.66
CA SER A 112 7.02 9.36 10.13
C SER A 112 8.55 9.34 10.27
N GLY A 113 9.12 8.20 10.71
CA GLY A 113 10.58 7.97 10.71
C GLY A 113 11.17 7.83 9.31
N MET A 114 10.37 7.35 8.34
CA MET A 114 10.75 7.23 6.93
C MET A 114 10.60 8.54 6.13
N ARG A 115 10.27 9.65 6.81
CA ARG A 115 10.04 10.98 6.21
C ARG A 115 8.90 11.01 5.20
N TRP A 116 7.86 10.22 5.43
CA TRP A 116 6.62 10.36 4.69
C TRP A 116 5.72 11.37 5.40
N ASP A 117 5.11 12.27 4.63
CA ASP A 117 4.06 13.13 5.16
C ASP A 117 2.76 12.31 5.21
N SER A 118 2.01 12.38 6.31
CA SER A 118 0.85 11.52 6.49
C SER A 118 -0.29 12.19 7.24
N LYS A 119 -1.51 11.91 6.77
CA LYS A 119 -2.76 12.38 7.34
C LYS A 119 -3.69 11.19 7.59
N LEU A 120 -4.15 11.08 8.83
CA LEU A 120 -5.19 10.12 9.20
C LEU A 120 -6.56 10.80 9.00
N VAL A 121 -7.47 10.11 8.33
CA VAL A 121 -8.81 10.58 7.99
C VAL A 121 -9.84 9.56 8.50
N ASP A 122 -11.00 10.04 8.90
CA ASP A 122 -12.12 9.20 9.32
C ASP A 122 -12.69 8.36 8.17
N HIS A 123 -13.36 7.27 8.53
CA HIS A 123 -14.11 6.43 7.60
C HIS A 123 -15.24 7.22 6.93
N GLU A 124 -15.62 6.82 5.71
CA GLU A 124 -16.71 7.45 4.95
C GLU A 124 -18.05 7.40 5.70
N ASP A 125 -18.31 6.30 6.41
CA ASP A 125 -19.53 6.10 7.22
C ASP A 125 -19.51 6.85 8.57
N GLY A 126 -18.41 7.55 8.89
CA GLY A 126 -18.32 8.47 10.02
C GLY A 126 -17.20 8.19 11.03
N PRO A 127 -17.05 9.06 12.04
CA PRO A 127 -15.92 9.05 12.97
C PRO A 127 -15.96 7.92 14.01
N LEU A 128 -17.12 7.28 14.22
CA LEU A 128 -17.28 6.21 15.20
C LEU A 128 -16.86 4.82 14.68
N VAL A 129 -16.59 4.70 13.38
CA VAL A 129 -16.07 3.46 12.79
C VAL A 129 -14.60 3.31 13.18
N ASN A 130 -14.23 2.12 13.67
CA ASN A 130 -12.85 1.82 14.11
C ASN A 130 -11.86 1.79 12.95
N GLU A 131 -12.32 1.40 11.76
CA GLU A 131 -11.53 1.48 10.54
C GLU A 131 -11.31 2.95 10.16
N LYS A 132 -10.09 3.28 9.73
CA LYS A 132 -9.73 4.63 9.28
C LYS A 132 -8.95 4.55 7.97
N VAL A 133 -8.72 5.71 7.37
CA VAL A 133 -7.91 5.83 6.15
C VAL A 133 -6.69 6.69 6.45
N LEU A 134 -5.50 6.13 6.27
CA LEU A 134 -4.23 6.83 6.34
C LEU A 134 -3.77 7.15 4.91
N ILE A 135 -3.66 8.43 4.62
CA ILE A 135 -3.11 8.94 3.36
C ILE A 135 -1.69 9.41 3.64
N ALA A 136 -0.72 8.92 2.90
CA ALA A 136 0.68 9.31 3.03
C ALA A 136 1.29 9.66 1.68
N VAL A 137 2.28 10.56 1.68
CA VAL A 137 3.04 10.97 0.51
C VAL A 137 4.53 10.86 0.83
N LYS A 138 5.24 10.10 0.01
CA LYS A 138 6.69 9.95 0.14
C LYS A 138 7.38 11.24 -0.31
N GLN A 139 8.15 11.84 0.58
CA GLN A 139 8.89 13.06 0.25
C GLN A 139 10.08 12.74 -0.65
N TYR A 140 10.30 13.56 -1.68
CA TYR A 140 11.58 13.55 -2.40
C TYR A 140 12.63 14.22 -1.53
N TRP A 141 13.63 13.45 -1.10
CA TRP A 141 14.73 13.98 -0.32
C TRP A 141 16.04 13.83 -1.10
N VAL A 142 16.70 14.95 -1.33
CA VAL A 142 18.09 15.00 -1.77
C VAL A 142 18.89 15.42 -0.56
N THR A 143 20.03 14.77 -0.30
CA THR A 143 21.02 15.35 0.62
C THR A 143 21.51 16.63 -0.04
N ASN A 144 21.00 17.79 0.38
CA ASN A 144 21.58 19.05 -0.07
C ASN A 144 23.06 19.01 0.28
N SER A 145 23.92 19.00 -0.74
CA SER A 145 25.34 19.28 -0.65
C SER A 145 25.55 20.77 -0.36
N THR A 146 25.03 21.24 0.77
CA THR A 146 25.25 22.57 1.33
C THR A 146 25.13 22.50 2.84
N SER A 147 26.07 21.80 3.48
CA SER A 147 26.62 22.27 4.75
C SER A 147 27.62 23.36 4.41
N ALA A 148 27.12 24.54 4.05
CA ALA A 148 27.90 25.75 3.85
C ALA A 148 27.23 26.89 4.63
N GLN A 149 27.43 26.87 5.95
CA GLN A 149 27.92 27.99 6.77
C GLN A 149 27.90 27.59 8.25
#